data_AF-A0AAP4FCP3-F1
#
_entry.id   AF-A0AAP4FCP3-F1
#
_cell.length_a   1.000
_cell.length_b   1.000
_cell.length_c   1.000
_cell.angle_alpha   90.00
_cell.angle_beta   90.00
_cell.angle_gamma   90.00
#
_symmetry.space_group_name_H-M   'P 1'
#
loop_
_entity.id
_entity.type
_entity.pdbx_description
1 polymer ?
#
loop_
_entity_poly.entity_id
_entity_poly.type
_entity_poly.pdbx_seq_one_letter_code
_entity_poly.pdbx_strand_id
1 'polypeptide(L)'
;MPAFEAEVGMPYWIDLTTSDPRKSAHFYEQVLGWEISAESQEDNPYQMARLQGLPIAGLIPQPEEAPMPDTWVTYFLSKDIDGDCQRTENLGGRILAAPQPVELGHMALLADAAGGMFGLIQPSGPEHFVAGGEPGTPVWHELTATTRFQQAMDFYGELFNWEIRVMESEDENFIYATAEEDGAPFAGLWNAEGQFPPQVPSFWQTYLGVRDIDAAAEKAVELGGEIIREPWDSPFGRMCLLADSTGATVTLTEVEDAPEDEPTESDDVLNPTRD
;
A
#
# COMPACT_ATOMS: atom_id res chain seq x y z
N MET A 1 -13.53 -12.05 -0.34
CA MET A 1 -12.95 -10.72 -0.12
C MET A 1 -13.58 -10.05 1.09
N PRO A 2 -12.99 -10.24 2.28
CA PRO A 2 -13.27 -9.43 3.45
C PRO A 2 -12.87 -7.98 3.14
N ALA A 3 -13.67 -7.05 3.63
CA ALA A 3 -13.31 -5.64 3.69
C ALA A 3 -13.25 -5.26 5.17
N PHE A 4 -12.20 -4.55 5.57
CA PHE A 4 -12.07 -4.06 6.94
C PHE A 4 -12.33 -2.56 7.00
N GLU A 5 -12.89 -2.09 8.10
CA GLU A 5 -13.06 -0.67 8.36
C GLU A 5 -11.72 -0.10 8.82
N ALA A 6 -11.21 0.89 8.08
CA ALA A 6 -9.94 1.54 8.39
C ALA A 6 -10.14 2.69 9.39
N GLU A 7 -9.19 2.81 10.32
CA GLU A 7 -9.11 3.93 11.25
C GLU A 7 -8.20 5.05 10.73
N VAL A 8 -8.29 6.23 11.36
CA VAL A 8 -7.46 7.38 10.97
C VAL A 8 -6.00 7.02 11.12
N GLY A 9 -5.21 7.34 10.10
CA GLY A 9 -3.80 7.00 10.05
C GLY A 9 -3.53 5.56 9.62
N MET A 10 -4.52 4.70 9.37
CA MET A 10 -4.26 3.41 8.74
C MET A 10 -4.04 3.57 7.22
N PRO A 11 -3.23 2.69 6.58
CA PRO A 11 -3.20 2.56 5.14
C PRO A 11 -4.61 2.37 4.58
N TYR A 12 -4.98 3.16 3.59
CA TYR A 12 -6.34 3.20 3.04
C TYR A 12 -6.37 2.97 1.53
N TRP A 13 -5.37 3.49 0.83
CA TRP A 13 -5.34 3.45 -0.62
C TRP A 13 -3.91 3.38 -1.15
N ILE A 14 -3.76 2.90 -2.38
CA ILE A 14 -2.48 2.89 -3.09
C ILE A 14 -2.67 3.43 -4.51
N ASP A 15 -1.76 4.29 -4.95
CA ASP A 15 -1.66 4.67 -6.36
C ASP A 15 -0.27 4.34 -6.89
N LEU A 16 -0.23 3.82 -8.12
CA LEU A 16 0.96 3.74 -8.92
C LEU A 16 1.05 4.98 -9.80
N THR A 17 2.06 5.80 -9.58
CA THR A 17 2.42 6.84 -10.55
C THR A 17 3.30 6.20 -11.62
N THR A 18 2.86 6.24 -12.89
CA THR A 18 3.51 5.50 -13.97
C THR A 18 3.67 6.28 -15.26
N SER A 19 4.81 6.11 -15.92
CA SER A 19 5.13 6.68 -17.24
C SER A 19 4.39 5.98 -18.40
N ASP A 20 3.89 4.76 -18.21
CA ASP A 20 3.13 4.02 -19.24
C ASP A 20 1.95 3.25 -18.59
N PRO A 21 0.80 3.92 -18.38
CA PRO A 21 -0.36 3.30 -17.74
C PRO A 21 -0.84 2.04 -18.45
N ARG A 22 -0.66 1.93 -19.77
CA ARG A 22 -1.09 0.75 -20.52
C ARG A 22 -0.24 -0.46 -20.22
N LYS A 23 1.09 -0.29 -20.12
CA LYS A 23 1.99 -1.38 -19.71
C LYS A 23 1.74 -1.79 -18.27
N SER A 24 1.65 -0.82 -17.36
CA SER A 24 1.36 -1.06 -15.96
C SER A 24 0.02 -1.78 -15.78
N ALA A 25 -1.03 -1.32 -16.47
CA ALA A 25 -2.33 -2.00 -16.44
C ALA A 25 -2.22 -3.46 -16.88
N HIS A 26 -1.62 -3.71 -18.06
CA HIS A 26 -1.44 -5.07 -18.56
C HIS A 26 -0.64 -5.95 -17.59
N PHE A 27 0.40 -5.39 -16.96
CA PHE A 27 1.22 -6.11 -15.98
C PHE A 27 0.38 -6.59 -14.79
N TYR A 28 -0.35 -5.68 -14.12
CA TYR A 28 -1.12 -6.03 -12.93
C TYR A 28 -2.40 -6.83 -13.23
N GLU A 29 -3.00 -6.67 -14.41
CA GLU A 29 -4.06 -7.56 -14.90
C GLU A 29 -3.60 -9.02 -14.94
N GLN A 30 -2.37 -9.27 -15.42
CA GLN A 30 -1.85 -10.63 -15.59
C GLN A 30 -1.25 -11.20 -14.31
N VAL A 31 -0.60 -10.38 -13.47
CA VAL A 31 0.06 -10.84 -12.24
C VAL A 31 -0.93 -10.96 -11.07
N LEU A 32 -1.88 -10.03 -10.94
CA LEU A 32 -2.78 -9.94 -9.79
C LEU A 32 -4.26 -10.21 -10.15
N GLY A 33 -4.59 -10.35 -11.44
CA GLY A 33 -5.96 -10.55 -11.88
C GLY A 33 -6.83 -9.30 -11.76
N TRP A 34 -6.22 -8.12 -11.72
CA TRP A 34 -6.96 -6.86 -11.66
C TRP A 34 -7.77 -6.61 -12.94
N GLU A 35 -8.89 -5.93 -12.79
CA GLU A 35 -9.71 -5.37 -13.84
C GLU A 35 -9.37 -3.88 -13.96
N ILE A 36 -8.72 -3.48 -15.06
CA ILE A 36 -8.29 -2.09 -15.26
C ILE A 36 -8.83 -1.62 -16.60
N SER A 37 -9.63 -0.56 -16.60
CA SER A 37 -10.17 -0.03 -17.85
C SER A 37 -9.08 0.67 -18.66
N ALA A 38 -8.80 0.17 -19.87
CA ALA A 38 -7.81 0.76 -20.78
C ALA A 38 -8.18 2.16 -21.33
N GLU A 39 -9.46 2.54 -21.22
CA GLU A 39 -9.98 3.81 -21.73
C GLU A 39 -9.82 4.90 -20.66
N SER A 40 -8.64 5.52 -20.62
CA SER A 40 -8.52 6.85 -20.00
C SER A 40 -9.48 7.79 -20.74
N GLN A 41 -10.40 8.44 -20.04
CA GLN A 41 -11.17 9.52 -20.63
C GLN A 41 -10.22 10.70 -20.83
N GLU A 42 -10.28 11.41 -21.96
CA GLU A 42 -9.39 12.57 -22.23
C GLU A 42 -9.40 13.59 -21.07
N ASP A 43 -10.51 13.65 -20.31
CA ASP A 43 -10.72 14.53 -19.15
C ASP A 43 -10.38 13.88 -17.79
N ASN A 44 -10.18 12.55 -17.72
CA ASN A 44 -9.77 11.86 -16.50
C ASN A 44 -8.74 10.76 -16.82
N PRO A 45 -7.44 11.07 -16.67
CA PRO A 45 -6.38 10.12 -16.99
C PRO A 45 -6.12 9.09 -15.88
N TYR A 46 -6.82 9.18 -14.74
CA TYR A 46 -6.78 8.21 -13.65
C TYR A 46 -7.44 6.89 -14.05
N GLN A 47 -6.75 5.77 -13.85
CA GLN A 47 -7.31 4.44 -14.07
C GLN A 47 -7.50 3.71 -12.75
N MET A 48 -8.75 3.33 -12.46
CA MET A 48 -9.09 2.54 -11.29
C MET A 48 -8.86 1.06 -11.55
N ALA A 49 -8.03 0.41 -10.74
CA ALA A 49 -7.90 -1.03 -10.70
C ALA A 49 -8.92 -1.64 -9.73
N ARG A 50 -9.58 -2.71 -10.18
CA ARG A 50 -10.57 -3.44 -9.40
C ARG A 50 -10.22 -4.92 -9.30
N LEU A 51 -10.70 -5.58 -8.25
CA LEU A 51 -10.68 -7.04 -8.15
C LEU A 51 -12.08 -7.48 -7.70
N GLN A 52 -12.72 -8.33 -8.51
CA GLN A 52 -14.12 -8.75 -8.26
C GLN A 52 -15.07 -7.55 -8.08
N GLY A 53 -14.85 -6.48 -8.85
CA GLY A 53 -15.63 -5.24 -8.78
C GLY A 53 -15.25 -4.27 -7.65
N LEU A 54 -14.47 -4.68 -6.65
CA LEU A 54 -14.02 -3.80 -5.56
C LEU A 54 -12.82 -2.95 -5.99
N PRO A 55 -12.77 -1.66 -5.66
CA PRO A 55 -11.62 -0.79 -5.97
C PRO A 55 -10.41 -1.17 -5.10
N ILE A 56 -9.23 -1.36 -5.72
CA ILE A 56 -8.01 -1.83 -5.04
C ILE A 56 -6.86 -0.83 -5.11
N ALA A 57 -6.67 -0.19 -6.28
CA ALA A 57 -5.55 0.71 -6.54
C ALA A 57 -5.89 1.70 -7.66
N GLY A 58 -5.14 2.79 -7.74
CA GLY A 58 -5.16 3.67 -8.91
C GLY A 58 -3.87 3.65 -9.70
N LEU A 59 -3.97 3.95 -11.00
CA LEU A 59 -2.83 4.24 -11.85
C LEU A 59 -2.93 5.70 -12.32
N ILE A 60 -1.90 6.48 -12.03
CA ILE A 60 -1.79 7.89 -12.37
C ILE A 60 -0.70 8.04 -13.43
N PRO A 61 -1.01 8.52 -14.64
CA PRO A 61 0.03 8.83 -15.62
C PRO A 61 0.93 9.96 -15.14
N GLN A 62 2.24 9.71 -15.21
CA GLN A 62 3.23 10.75 -15.03
C GLN A 62 3.40 11.56 -16.33
N PRO A 63 3.69 12.87 -16.25
CA PRO A 63 4.15 13.65 -17.40
C PRO A 63 5.44 13.04 -18.00
N GLU A 64 5.63 13.19 -19.31
CA GLU A 64 6.78 12.62 -20.03
C GLU A 64 8.15 13.10 -19.50
N GLU A 65 8.21 14.29 -18.89
CA GLU A 65 9.41 14.88 -18.29
C GLU A 65 9.39 14.81 -16.75
N ALA A 66 8.66 13.86 -16.16
CA ALA A 66 8.63 13.70 -14.71
C ALA A 66 10.04 13.43 -14.15
N PRO A 67 10.46 14.16 -13.10
CA PRO A 67 11.82 14.01 -12.54
C PRO A 67 11.96 12.78 -11.64
N MET A 68 10.87 12.08 -11.35
CA MET A 68 10.81 10.94 -10.44
C MET A 68 10.58 9.65 -11.23
N PRO A 69 11.14 8.51 -10.78
CA PRO A 69 10.81 7.21 -11.36
C PRO A 69 9.34 6.85 -11.10
N ASP A 70 8.83 5.88 -11.86
CA ASP A 70 7.57 5.21 -11.56
C ASP A 70 7.60 4.65 -10.13
N THR A 71 6.54 4.88 -9.36
CA THR A 71 6.53 4.52 -7.94
C THR A 71 5.14 4.35 -7.38
N TRP A 72 5.00 3.40 -6.46
CA TRP A 72 3.83 3.19 -5.63
C TRP A 72 3.82 4.19 -4.47
N VAL A 73 2.64 4.73 -4.18
CA VAL A 73 2.38 5.62 -3.04
C VAL A 73 1.34 4.98 -2.14
N THR A 74 1.67 4.83 -0.86
CA THR A 74 0.70 4.46 0.18
C THR A 74 0.01 5.71 0.71
N TYR A 75 -1.31 5.70 0.76
CA TYR A 75 -2.14 6.77 1.30
C TYR A 75 -2.75 6.37 2.63
N PHE A 76 -2.65 7.26 3.62
CA PHE A 76 -3.21 7.08 4.95
C PHE A 76 -4.54 7.82 5.11
N LEU A 77 -5.49 7.20 5.81
CA LEU A 77 -6.81 7.76 6.04
C LEU A 77 -6.72 9.02 6.92
N SER A 78 -7.29 10.12 6.43
CA SER A 78 -7.41 11.39 7.15
C SER A 78 -8.87 11.78 7.34
N LYS A 79 -9.20 12.32 8.52
CA LYS A 79 -10.50 12.97 8.80
C LYS A 79 -10.48 14.48 8.55
N ASP A 80 -9.30 15.09 8.50
CA ASP A 80 -9.09 16.53 8.32
C ASP A 80 -7.76 16.73 7.57
N ILE A 81 -7.81 16.57 6.25
CA ILE A 81 -6.62 16.56 5.39
C ILE A 81 -5.85 17.88 5.45
N ASP A 82 -6.55 19.01 5.55
CA ASP A 82 -5.92 20.32 5.71
C ASP A 82 -5.19 20.42 7.06
N GLY A 83 -5.83 19.94 8.14
CA GLY A 83 -5.22 19.87 9.46
C GLY A 83 -4.01 18.93 9.51
N ASP A 84 -4.08 17.76 8.87
CA ASP A 84 -2.98 16.80 8.78
C ASP A 84 -1.81 17.30 7.92
N CYS A 85 -2.10 18.02 6.83
CA CYS A 85 -1.08 18.73 6.06
C CYS A 85 -0.36 19.77 6.93
N GLN A 86 -1.10 20.57 7.71
CA GLN A 86 -0.50 21.55 8.60
C GLN A 86 0.33 20.89 9.73
N ARG A 87 -0.18 19.79 10.31
CA ARG A 87 0.56 18.97 11.29
C ARG A 87 1.85 18.43 10.70
N THR A 88 1.81 17.92 9.47
CA THR A 88 2.99 17.41 8.75
C THR A 88 4.09 18.47 8.66
N GLU A 89 3.77 19.70 8.24
CA GLU A 89 4.76 20.79 8.18
C GLU A 89 5.32 21.13 9.57
N ASN A 90 4.47 21.16 10.60
CA ASN A 90 4.89 21.45 11.98
C ASN A 90 5.83 20.39 12.55
N LEU A 91 5.68 19.13 12.13
CA LEU A 91 6.52 17.99 12.49
C LEU A 91 7.79 17.90 11.63
N GLY A 92 8.04 18.86 10.73
CA GLY A 92 9.23 18.92 9.89
C GLY A 92 9.14 18.15 8.58
N GLY A 93 7.95 17.64 8.23
CA GLY A 93 7.65 17.13 6.91
C GLY A 93 7.38 18.23 5.89
N ARG A 94 6.99 17.84 4.67
CA ARG A 94 6.73 18.77 3.55
C ARG A 94 5.49 18.35 2.78
N ILE A 95 4.72 19.33 2.32
CA ILE A 95 3.65 19.12 1.34
C ILE A 95 4.29 19.13 -0.05
N LEU A 96 4.20 18.01 -0.77
CA LEU A 96 4.70 17.87 -2.15
C LEU A 96 3.62 18.24 -3.17
N ALA A 97 2.37 17.85 -2.90
CA ALA A 97 1.18 18.29 -3.60
C ALA A 97 0.08 18.60 -2.58
N ALA A 98 -0.46 19.82 -2.64
CA ALA A 98 -1.53 20.26 -1.74
C ALA A 98 -2.81 19.42 -1.95
N PRO A 99 -3.72 19.37 -0.96
CA PRO A 99 -4.99 18.65 -1.09
C PRO A 99 -5.76 19.05 -2.36
N GLN A 100 -6.16 18.07 -3.15
CA GLN A 100 -6.97 18.24 -4.36
C GLN A 100 -8.16 17.29 -4.37
N PRO A 101 -9.32 17.74 -4.90
CA PRO A 101 -10.47 16.87 -5.06
C PRO A 101 -10.20 15.82 -6.16
N VAL A 102 -10.56 14.58 -5.87
CA VAL A 102 -10.51 13.42 -6.77
C VAL A 102 -11.81 12.62 -6.65
N GLU A 103 -11.98 11.59 -7.47
CA GLU A 103 -13.17 10.72 -7.42
C GLU A 103 -13.38 10.07 -6.03
N LEU A 104 -12.30 9.63 -5.39
CA LEU A 104 -12.35 8.96 -4.09
C LEU A 104 -12.56 9.91 -2.90
N GLY A 105 -12.36 11.23 -3.05
CA GLY A 105 -12.28 12.14 -1.91
C GLY A 105 -11.36 13.33 -2.18
N HIS A 106 -10.56 13.69 -1.17
CA HIS A 106 -9.45 14.63 -1.32
C HIS A 106 -8.15 13.89 -1.07
N MET A 107 -7.14 14.16 -1.89
CA MET A 107 -5.82 13.54 -1.74
C MET A 107 -4.73 14.59 -1.71
N ALA A 108 -3.69 14.33 -0.93
CA ALA A 108 -2.47 15.13 -0.86
C ALA A 108 -1.25 14.21 -0.90
N LEU A 109 -0.13 14.72 -1.41
CA LEU A 109 1.16 14.03 -1.42
C LEU A 109 2.15 14.77 -0.52
N LEU A 110 2.82 14.05 0.36
CA LEU A 110 3.68 14.62 1.39
C LEU A 110 5.00 13.84 1.49
N ALA A 111 5.94 14.43 2.22
CA ALA A 111 7.14 13.75 2.69
C ALA A 111 7.24 13.90 4.20
N ASP A 112 7.62 12.83 4.90
CA ASP A 112 7.89 12.85 6.34
C ASP A 112 9.22 13.60 6.67
N ALA A 113 9.53 13.70 7.96
CA ALA A 113 10.74 14.37 8.45
C ALA A 113 12.06 13.67 8.03
N ALA A 114 12.00 12.40 7.64
CA ALA A 114 13.12 11.62 7.11
C ALA A 114 13.20 11.66 5.57
N GLY A 115 12.20 12.22 4.90
CA GLY A 115 12.11 12.32 3.45
C GLY A 115 11.30 11.20 2.78
N GLY A 116 10.66 10.32 3.55
CA GLY A 116 9.76 9.28 3.06
C GLY A 116 8.48 9.86 2.48
N MET A 117 8.22 9.54 1.21
CA MET A 117 7.02 10.00 0.51
C MET A 117 5.81 9.15 0.92
N PHE A 118 4.71 9.82 1.24
CA PHE A 118 3.42 9.19 1.55
C PHE A 118 2.26 10.09 1.11
N GLY A 119 1.07 9.52 1.02
CA GLY A 119 -0.14 10.26 0.70
C GLY A 119 -1.11 10.37 1.89
N LEU A 120 -1.96 11.39 1.87
CA LEU A 120 -3.15 11.45 2.71
C LEU A 120 -4.38 11.34 1.81
N ILE A 121 -5.42 10.66 2.29
CA ILE A 121 -6.71 10.59 1.64
C ILE A 121 -7.82 10.86 2.65
N GLN A 122 -8.72 11.78 2.31
CA GLN A 122 -9.95 12.03 3.04
C GLN A 122 -11.13 11.63 2.14
N PRO A 123 -11.70 10.42 2.33
CA PRO A 123 -12.80 9.91 1.52
C PRO A 123 -14.05 10.79 1.60
N SER A 124 -14.83 10.85 0.52
CA SER A 124 -16.10 11.60 0.51
C SER A 124 -17.25 10.87 1.21
N GLY A 125 -17.15 9.54 1.35
CA GLY A 125 -18.19 8.68 1.94
C GLY A 125 -18.01 8.48 3.44
N PRO A 126 -19.08 8.09 4.17
CA PRO A 126 -19.01 7.83 5.60
C PRO A 126 -18.39 6.46 5.94
N GLU A 127 -18.29 5.56 4.96
CA GLU A 127 -17.75 4.22 5.11
C GLU A 127 -16.31 4.18 4.59
N HIS A 128 -15.41 3.62 5.39
CA HIS A 128 -13.97 3.56 5.11
C HIS A 128 -13.51 2.11 4.98
N PHE A 129 -14.06 1.41 3.99
CA PHE A 129 -13.71 0.01 3.75
C PHE A 129 -12.47 -0.11 2.86
N VAL A 130 -11.55 -0.97 3.25
CA VAL A 130 -10.37 -1.33 2.48
C VAL A 130 -10.42 -2.83 2.18
N ALA A 131 -10.17 -3.17 0.91
CA ALA A 131 -9.92 -4.54 0.52
C ALA A 131 -8.45 -4.89 0.82
N GLY A 132 -8.21 -5.96 1.55
CA GLY A 132 -6.85 -6.37 1.90
C GLY A 132 -6.79 -7.76 2.51
N GLY A 133 -5.56 -8.28 2.62
CA GLY A 133 -5.29 -9.57 3.28
C GLY A 133 -5.55 -10.81 2.43
N GLU A 134 -5.95 -10.66 1.16
CA GLU A 134 -6.17 -11.76 0.21
C GLU A 134 -5.27 -11.64 -1.04
N PRO A 135 -5.06 -12.73 -1.81
CA PRO A 135 -4.41 -12.65 -3.11
C PRO A 135 -5.04 -11.60 -4.03
N GLY A 136 -4.19 -10.78 -4.64
CA GLY A 136 -4.59 -9.66 -5.50
C GLY A 136 -4.92 -8.37 -4.75
N THR A 137 -4.71 -8.31 -3.43
CA THR A 137 -4.95 -7.10 -2.62
C THR A 137 -3.68 -6.69 -1.85
N PRO A 138 -3.61 -5.45 -1.31
CA PRO A 138 -2.59 -5.10 -0.33
C PRO A 138 -2.66 -5.99 0.90
N VAL A 139 -1.51 -6.50 1.34
CA VAL A 139 -1.42 -7.39 2.53
C VAL A 139 -0.52 -6.83 3.61
N TRP A 140 0.37 -5.88 3.27
CA TRP A 140 1.22 -5.19 4.23
C TRP A 140 1.70 -3.84 3.68
N HIS A 141 1.97 -2.92 4.60
CA HIS A 141 2.59 -1.63 4.29
C HIS A 141 3.76 -1.40 5.23
N GLU A 142 4.89 -0.99 4.68
CA GLU A 142 6.13 -0.85 5.44
C GLU A 142 6.87 0.42 5.08
N LEU A 143 7.27 1.19 6.09
CA LEU A 143 8.27 2.23 5.92
C LEU A 143 9.66 1.61 6.00
N THR A 144 10.40 1.66 4.89
CA THR A 144 11.84 1.40 4.88
C THR A 144 12.57 2.70 5.17
N ALA A 145 13.02 2.85 6.42
CA ALA A 145 13.75 4.04 6.88
C ALA A 145 15.24 3.88 6.59
N THR A 146 15.71 4.45 5.47
CA THR A 146 17.13 4.41 5.10
C THR A 146 17.99 5.37 5.93
N THR A 147 17.34 6.33 6.60
CA THR A 147 17.94 7.29 7.52
C THR A 147 16.93 7.79 8.54
N ARG A 148 17.41 8.22 9.71
CA ARG A 148 16.65 8.90 10.76
C ARG A 148 15.46 8.08 11.26
N PHE A 149 15.65 6.78 11.48
CA PHE A 149 14.59 5.85 11.88
C PHE A 149 13.75 6.36 13.08
N GLN A 150 14.41 6.84 14.14
CA GLN A 150 13.69 7.38 15.30
C GLN A 150 12.84 8.61 14.96
N GLN A 151 13.32 9.51 14.09
CA GLN A 151 12.54 10.69 13.70
C GLN A 151 11.32 10.32 12.86
N ALA A 152 11.42 9.25 12.06
CA ALA A 152 10.27 8.73 11.34
C ALA A 152 9.22 8.16 12.30
N MET A 153 9.63 7.35 13.30
CA MET A 153 8.71 6.84 14.32
C MET A 153 8.03 7.99 15.09
N ASP A 154 8.79 8.98 15.56
CA ASP A 154 8.24 10.14 16.25
C ASP A 154 7.25 10.92 15.35
N PHE A 155 7.58 11.07 14.06
CA PHE A 155 6.72 11.76 13.09
C PHE A 155 5.36 11.08 12.93
N TYR A 156 5.32 9.77 12.65
CA TYR A 156 4.04 9.06 12.44
C TYR A 156 3.28 8.86 13.76
N GLY A 157 4.00 8.65 14.86
CA GLY A 157 3.43 8.63 16.22
C GLY A 157 2.69 9.92 16.55
N GLU A 158 3.27 11.08 16.26
CA GLU A 158 2.63 12.38 16.54
C GLU A 158 1.58 12.78 15.49
N LEU A 159 1.79 12.47 14.20
CA LEU A 159 0.87 12.85 13.12
C LEU A 159 -0.47 12.12 13.25
N PHE A 160 -0.42 10.81 13.49
CA PHE A 160 -1.59 9.94 13.48
C PHE A 160 -1.97 9.40 14.86
N ASN A 161 -1.21 9.72 15.92
CA ASN A 161 -1.35 9.12 17.23
C ASN A 161 -1.17 7.58 17.20
N TRP A 162 -0.24 7.09 16.37
CA TRP A 162 0.05 5.66 16.28
C TRP A 162 0.69 5.13 17.57
N GLU A 163 0.24 3.96 18.01
CA GLU A 163 0.97 3.17 18.99
C GLU A 163 2.07 2.38 18.27
N ILE A 164 3.32 2.83 18.38
CA ILE A 164 4.47 2.17 17.73
C ILE A 164 5.23 1.31 18.73
N ARG A 165 5.42 0.03 18.41
CA ARG A 165 6.15 -0.93 19.24
C ARG A 165 7.35 -1.49 18.49
N VAL A 166 8.53 -1.39 19.10
CA VAL A 166 9.74 -2.04 18.58
C VAL A 166 9.68 -3.53 18.93
N MET A 167 9.81 -4.38 17.93
CA MET A 167 9.80 -5.84 18.11
C MET A 167 11.10 -6.32 18.77
N GLU A 168 10.97 -7.34 19.62
CA GLU A 168 12.13 -8.06 20.14
C GLU A 168 12.69 -8.97 19.03
N SER A 169 14.00 -8.87 18.78
CA SER A 169 14.73 -9.67 17.78
C SER A 169 16.01 -10.23 18.41
N GLU A 170 16.36 -11.46 18.06
CA GLU A 170 17.66 -12.05 18.44
C GLU A 170 18.83 -11.46 17.63
N ASP A 171 18.55 -10.88 16.46
CA ASP A 171 19.54 -10.14 15.67
C ASP A 171 19.50 -8.65 16.05
N GLU A 172 20.53 -8.20 16.77
CA GLU A 172 20.70 -6.80 17.19
C GLU A 172 20.80 -5.81 16.01
N ASN A 173 21.09 -6.29 14.79
CA ASN A 173 21.14 -5.45 13.60
C ASN A 173 19.78 -5.37 12.87
N PHE A 174 18.80 -6.18 13.28
CA PHE A 174 17.45 -6.14 12.74
C PHE A 174 16.53 -5.40 13.71
N ILE A 175 16.35 -4.10 13.47
CA ILE A 175 15.41 -3.28 14.24
C ILE A 175 14.15 -3.07 13.39
N TYR A 176 13.04 -3.60 13.89
CA TYR A 176 11.74 -3.50 13.28
C TYR A 176 10.73 -2.99 14.30
N ALA A 177 9.84 -2.11 13.88
CA ALA A 177 8.72 -1.65 14.69
C ALA A 177 7.40 -1.82 13.95
N THR A 178 6.32 -1.92 14.70
CA THR A 178 4.95 -2.02 14.19
C THR A 178 4.10 -0.89 14.73
N ALA A 179 3.27 -0.29 13.88
CA ALA A 179 2.15 0.51 14.32
C ALA A 179 0.95 -0.41 14.58
N GLU A 180 0.33 -0.27 15.75
CA GLU A 180 -0.73 -1.15 16.25
C GLU A 180 -2.02 -0.37 16.55
N GLU A 181 -3.16 -1.01 16.34
CA GLU A 181 -4.48 -0.60 16.83
C GLU A 181 -5.05 -1.76 17.65
N ASP A 182 -5.48 -1.50 18.89
CA ASP A 182 -5.92 -2.54 19.83
C ASP A 182 -4.96 -3.75 19.96
N GLY A 183 -3.65 -3.51 19.78
CA GLY A 183 -2.60 -4.54 19.82
C GLY A 183 -2.47 -5.39 18.55
N ALA A 184 -3.22 -5.08 17.50
CA ALA A 184 -3.10 -5.69 16.19
C ALA A 184 -2.25 -4.78 15.26
N PRO A 185 -1.14 -5.29 14.69
CA PRO A 185 -0.27 -4.47 13.87
C PRO A 185 -0.87 -4.26 12.46
N PHE A 186 -0.83 -3.02 11.96
CA PHE A 186 -1.38 -2.66 10.64
C PHE A 186 -0.34 -2.06 9.68
N ALA A 187 0.84 -1.67 10.17
CA ALA A 187 1.95 -1.19 9.37
C ALA A 187 3.30 -1.50 10.04
N GLY A 188 4.33 -1.68 9.22
CA GLY A 188 5.71 -1.89 9.64
C GLY A 188 6.58 -0.65 9.48
N LEU A 189 7.62 -0.54 10.30
CA LEU A 189 8.69 0.44 10.16
C LEU A 189 10.01 -0.31 10.34
N TRP A 190 10.76 -0.44 9.26
CA TRP A 190 12.06 -1.12 9.26
C TRP A 190 13.20 -0.11 9.32
N ASN A 191 14.12 -0.31 10.26
CA ASN A 191 15.38 0.43 10.29
C ASN A 191 16.36 -0.14 9.27
N ALA A 192 16.48 0.54 8.13
CA ALA A 192 17.40 0.20 7.06
C ALA A 192 18.62 1.14 7.01
N GLU A 193 18.97 1.79 8.11
CA GLU A 193 20.10 2.71 8.19
C GLU A 193 21.42 2.04 7.76
N GLY A 194 22.10 2.66 6.79
CA GLY A 194 23.37 2.15 6.26
C GLY A 194 23.25 0.93 5.35
N GLN A 195 22.03 0.43 5.07
CA GLN A 195 21.79 -0.69 4.16
C GLN A 195 21.56 -0.26 2.72
N PHE A 196 21.27 1.02 2.51
CA PHE A 196 21.07 1.63 1.19
C PHE A 196 22.12 2.72 0.90
N PRO A 197 22.41 3.00 -0.38
CA PRO A 197 23.23 4.15 -0.75
C PRO A 197 22.65 5.47 -0.17
N PRO A 198 23.48 6.42 0.29
CA PRO A 198 23.01 7.62 1.00
C PRO A 198 22.03 8.51 0.23
N GLN A 199 21.95 8.36 -1.09
CA GLN A 199 21.03 9.10 -1.96
C GLN A 199 19.63 8.49 -2.04
N VAL A 200 19.43 7.25 -1.57
CA VAL A 200 18.11 6.62 -1.55
C VAL A 200 17.34 7.16 -0.35
N PRO A 201 16.27 7.95 -0.56
CA PRO A 201 15.46 8.45 0.55
C PRO A 201 14.78 7.28 1.28
N SER A 202 14.26 7.51 2.48
CA SER A 202 13.29 6.58 3.08
C SER A 202 12.07 6.45 2.16
N PHE A 203 11.34 5.34 2.21
CA PHE A 203 10.18 5.13 1.33
C PHE A 203 9.19 4.13 1.93
N TRP A 204 7.91 4.33 1.63
CA TRP A 204 6.88 3.35 1.89
C TRP A 204 6.88 2.28 0.79
N GLN A 205 6.72 1.03 1.20
CA GLN A 205 6.55 -0.12 0.33
C GLN A 205 5.19 -0.75 0.59
N THR A 206 4.49 -1.06 -0.50
CA THR A 206 3.28 -1.87 -0.45
C THR A 206 3.62 -3.31 -0.80
N TYR A 207 3.09 -4.23 -0.02
CA TYR A 207 3.17 -5.66 -0.27
C TYR A 207 1.83 -6.11 -0.85
N LEU A 208 1.87 -6.74 -2.03
CA LEU A 208 0.68 -7.24 -2.73
C LEU A 208 0.61 -8.76 -2.61
N GLY A 209 -0.55 -9.28 -2.22
CA GLY A 209 -0.78 -10.69 -2.02
C GLY A 209 -0.83 -11.46 -3.35
N VAL A 210 -0.23 -12.65 -3.39
CA VAL A 210 -0.35 -13.62 -4.49
C VAL A 210 -0.58 -15.02 -3.94
N ARG A 211 -1.14 -15.93 -4.75
CA ARG A 211 -1.34 -17.34 -4.33
C ARG A 211 -0.09 -18.19 -4.42
N ASP A 212 0.78 -17.87 -5.36
CA ASP A 212 2.00 -18.62 -5.66
C ASP A 212 3.05 -17.60 -6.08
N ILE A 213 4.07 -17.42 -5.23
CA ILE A 213 5.09 -16.41 -5.47
C ILE A 213 5.98 -16.75 -6.66
N ASP A 214 6.25 -18.03 -6.89
CA ASP A 214 7.18 -18.48 -7.92
C ASP A 214 6.52 -18.34 -9.30
N ALA A 215 5.23 -18.69 -9.42
CA ALA A 215 4.45 -18.45 -10.63
C ALA A 215 4.24 -16.94 -10.91
N ALA A 216 4.00 -16.13 -9.87
CA ALA A 216 3.86 -14.69 -10.02
C ALA A 216 5.17 -14.02 -10.46
N ALA A 217 6.31 -14.45 -9.91
CA ALA A 217 7.63 -13.95 -10.28
C ALA A 217 7.98 -14.30 -11.73
N GLU A 218 7.71 -15.55 -12.16
CA GLU A 218 7.89 -15.96 -13.56
C GLU A 218 7.04 -15.09 -14.50
N LYS A 219 5.75 -14.93 -14.17
CA LYS A 219 4.83 -14.09 -14.95
C LYS A 219 5.30 -12.63 -15.03
N ALA A 220 5.79 -12.07 -13.92
CA ALA A 220 6.31 -10.71 -13.89
C ALA A 220 7.47 -10.51 -14.87
N VAL A 221 8.42 -11.45 -14.91
CA VAL A 221 9.56 -11.41 -15.85
C VAL A 221 9.10 -11.54 -17.30
N GLU A 222 8.15 -12.44 -17.59
CA GLU A 222 7.58 -12.58 -18.94
C GLU A 222 6.95 -11.28 -19.47
N LEU A 223 6.42 -10.45 -18.57
CA LEU A 223 5.75 -9.19 -18.88
C LEU A 223 6.71 -7.98 -18.89
N GLY A 224 8.01 -8.23 -18.74
CA GLY A 224 9.06 -7.19 -18.80
C GLY A 224 9.39 -6.56 -17.45
N GLY A 225 8.94 -7.13 -16.33
CA GLY A 225 9.45 -6.81 -15.00
C GLY A 225 10.82 -7.43 -14.73
N GLU A 226 11.43 -7.03 -13.62
CA GLU A 226 12.76 -7.49 -13.18
C GLU A 226 12.70 -7.97 -11.73
N ILE A 227 13.27 -9.14 -11.45
CA ILE A 227 13.44 -9.62 -10.07
C ILE A 227 14.61 -8.86 -9.43
N ILE A 228 14.32 -8.06 -8.41
CA ILE A 228 15.32 -7.33 -7.63
C ILE A 228 15.88 -8.24 -6.52
N ARG A 229 15.01 -9.03 -5.89
CA ARG A 229 15.37 -10.06 -4.91
C ARG A 229 14.59 -11.33 -5.19
N GLU A 230 15.33 -12.40 -5.45
CA GLU A 230 14.80 -13.75 -5.66
C GLU A 230 13.88 -14.19 -4.51
N PRO A 231 12.86 -15.02 -4.79
CA PRO A 231 11.92 -15.49 -3.79
C PRO A 231 12.59 -16.02 -2.51
N TRP A 232 12.15 -15.54 -1.35
CA TRP A 232 12.67 -15.94 -0.04
C TRP A 232 11.55 -16.25 0.96
N ASP A 233 11.83 -17.16 1.89
CA ASP A 233 10.90 -17.48 2.97
C ASP A 233 11.05 -16.48 4.11
N SER A 234 9.93 -16.01 4.66
CA SER A 234 9.87 -15.18 5.85
C SER A 234 8.84 -15.74 6.85
N PRO A 235 8.86 -15.28 8.12
CA PRO A 235 7.81 -15.62 9.08
C PRO A 235 6.39 -15.22 8.65
N PHE A 236 6.25 -14.28 7.71
CA PHE A 236 4.97 -13.72 7.26
C PHE A 236 4.55 -14.22 5.87
N GLY A 237 5.22 -15.24 5.34
CA GLY A 237 4.96 -15.80 4.01
C GLY A 237 6.20 -15.75 3.12
N ARG A 238 6.09 -16.41 1.95
CA ARG A 238 7.13 -16.39 0.93
C ARG A 238 7.01 -15.10 0.12
N MET A 239 8.12 -14.39 -0.09
CA MET A 239 8.12 -13.04 -0.64
C MET A 239 9.05 -12.92 -1.85
N CYS A 240 8.78 -11.95 -2.73
CA CYS A 240 9.64 -11.59 -3.86
C CYS A 240 9.62 -10.06 -4.05
N LEU A 241 10.78 -9.44 -4.27
CA LEU A 241 10.90 -8.02 -4.57
C LEU A 241 11.18 -7.87 -6.06
N LEU A 242 10.35 -7.10 -6.75
CA LEU A 242 10.47 -6.91 -8.20
C LEU A 242 10.29 -5.44 -8.58
N ALA A 243 10.82 -5.08 -9.74
CA ALA A 243 10.39 -3.92 -10.50
C ALA A 243 9.35 -4.38 -11.52
N ASP A 244 8.24 -3.64 -11.65
CA ASP A 244 7.22 -3.91 -12.66
C ASP A 244 7.70 -3.53 -14.08
N SER A 245 6.80 -3.66 -15.06
CA SER A 245 7.10 -3.41 -16.47
C SER A 245 7.57 -1.97 -16.80
N THR A 246 7.41 -1.03 -15.87
CA THR A 246 7.85 0.37 -16.03
C THR A 246 8.92 0.77 -15.01
N GLY A 247 9.31 -0.15 -14.13
CA GLY A 247 10.41 0.04 -13.17
C GLY A 247 9.96 0.35 -11.74
N ALA A 248 8.65 0.43 -11.47
CA ALA A 248 8.17 0.67 -10.11
C ALA A 248 8.42 -0.55 -9.24
N THR A 249 9.03 -0.35 -8.07
CA THR A 249 9.33 -1.44 -7.13
C THR A 249 8.06 -1.83 -6.36
N VAL A 250 7.79 -3.14 -6.27
CA VAL A 250 6.71 -3.72 -5.48
C VAL A 250 7.17 -5.04 -4.86
N THR A 251 6.71 -5.33 -3.63
CA THR A 251 6.92 -6.63 -3.00
C THR A 251 5.69 -7.49 -3.18
N LEU A 252 5.86 -8.71 -3.68
CA LEU A 252 4.82 -9.73 -3.69
C LEU A 252 4.97 -10.63 -2.47
N THR A 253 3.85 -11.05 -1.88
CA THR A 253 3.83 -11.96 -0.72
C THR A 253 2.81 -13.06 -0.95
N GLU A 254 3.22 -14.31 -0.75
CA GLU A 254 2.33 -15.45 -0.79
C GLU A 254 1.39 -15.42 0.42
N VAL A 255 0.09 -15.37 0.15
CA VAL A 255 -0.98 -15.37 1.16
C VAL A 255 -2.07 -16.35 0.76
N GLU A 256 -2.74 -16.93 1.75
CA GLU A 256 -3.88 -17.82 1.53
C GLU A 256 -5.14 -17.01 1.20
N ASP A 257 -6.08 -17.62 0.47
CA ASP A 257 -7.42 -17.06 0.33
C ASP A 257 -8.09 -16.98 1.72
N ALA A 258 -8.90 -15.95 1.97
CA ALA A 258 -9.65 -15.91 3.22
C ALA A 258 -10.57 -17.14 3.29
N PRO A 259 -10.73 -17.76 4.48
CA PRO A 259 -11.67 -18.85 4.64
C PRO A 259 -13.06 -18.39 4.18
N GLU A 260 -13.70 -19.17 3.31
CA GLU A 260 -15.12 -18.94 2.99
C GLU A 260 -15.90 -19.04 4.31
N ASP A 261 -16.70 -18.02 4.64
CA ASP A 261 -17.62 -18.10 5.78
C ASP A 261 -18.52 -19.32 5.58
N GLU A 262 -18.24 -20.45 6.26
CA GLU A 262 -19.20 -21.54 6.34
C GLU A 262 -20.47 -20.95 7.01
N PRO A 263 -21.65 -21.09 6.39
CA PRO A 263 -22.88 -20.63 7.02
C PRO A 263 -23.00 -21.30 8.39
N THR A 264 -22.85 -20.52 9.44
CA THR A 264 -23.04 -21.00 10.81
C THR A 264 -24.45 -21.56 10.94
N GLU A 265 -24.63 -22.71 11.62
CA GLU A 265 -25.93 -23.36 11.85
C GLU A 265 -27.01 -22.44 12.47
N SER A 266 -26.68 -21.21 12.87
CA SER A 266 -27.65 -20.18 13.28
C SER A 266 -28.47 -19.58 12.13
N ASP A 267 -28.06 -19.70 10.86
CA ASP A 267 -28.82 -19.17 9.72
C ASP A 267 -30.05 -20.04 9.35
N ASP A 268 -30.12 -21.27 9.88
CA ASP A 268 -31.26 -22.18 9.68
C ASP A 268 -32.47 -21.89 10.59
N VAL A 269 -32.35 -20.96 11.55
CA VAL A 269 -33.45 -20.62 12.47
C VAL A 269 -34.50 -19.72 11.81
N LEU A 270 -34.20 -19.10 10.67
CA LEU A 270 -35.11 -18.17 9.98
C LEU A 270 -35.91 -18.76 8.81
N ASN A 271 -35.75 -20.06 8.52
CA ASN A 271 -36.62 -20.76 7.56
C ASN A 271 -37.58 -21.72 8.27
N PRO A 272 -38.76 -21.27 8.73
CA PRO A 272 -39.82 -22.22 9.05
C PRO A 272 -40.24 -22.90 7.75
N THR A 273 -40.01 -24.21 7.70
CA THR A 273 -40.60 -25.14 6.74
C THR A 273 -42.08 -24.79 6.54
N ARG A 274 -42.45 -24.43 5.30
CA ARG A 274 -43.84 -24.36 4.86
C ARG A 274 -44.29 -25.79 4.57
N ASP A 275 -45.08 -26.34 5.50
CA ASP A 275 -46.03 -27.42 5.22
C ASP A 275 -47.13 -26.96 4.23
#